data_AF-A0A7S3RJ23-F1
#
_entry.id   AF-A0A7S3RJ23-F1
#
_cell.length_a   1.000
_cell.length_b   1.000
_cell.length_c   1.000
_cell.angle_alpha   90.00
_cell.angle_beta   90.00
_cell.angle_gamma   90.00
#
_symmetry.space_group_name_H-M   'P 1'
#
loop_
_entity.id
_entity.type
_entity.pdbx_description
1 polymer ?
#
loop_
_entity_poly.entity_id
_entity_poly.type
_entity_poly.pdbx_seq_one_letter_code
_entity_poly.pdbx_strand_id
1 'polypeptide(L)'
;AGLTLGSVAAGTPMQGFAPSHQDNMNGEYPLSKTPGGKASHIKRFADYPGGVESFEVYSPPMTTLYSQVWWSPLPPVDLPADIVRRYNGTAMALVGWEVDQVRRTSEGVEKSVPMSASYNHHWDSWLIGAEARVRKVSLSGPDDPAAADLAGRRSGCGAELPWDQPQYVVEGPEWSVRGHPTHAALTSGNGGEFRKTLHGFAPGYALVVDSPAQLQITPMNIDTWNREAMDLSGPVPPPFVA
;
A
#
# COMPACT_ATOMS: atom_id res chain seq x y z
N ALA A 1 -4.19 -8.56 -2.81
CA ALA A 1 -4.31 -7.12 -3.15
C ALA A 1 -3.12 -6.78 -4.02
N GLY A 2 -3.36 -6.12 -5.16
CA GLY A 2 -2.31 -5.60 -6.04
C GLY A 2 -2.12 -4.11 -5.73
N LEU A 3 -0.87 -3.67 -5.65
CA LEU A 3 -0.48 -2.28 -5.46
C LEU A 3 0.16 -1.80 -6.77
N THR A 4 -0.13 -0.60 -7.24
CA THR A 4 0.63 0.07 -8.32
C THR A 4 1.36 1.27 -7.71
N LEU A 5 2.69 1.32 -7.77
CA LEU A 5 3.54 2.38 -7.19
C LEU A 5 4.11 3.27 -8.28
N GLY A 6 3.78 4.58 -8.27
CA GLY A 6 4.32 5.57 -9.21
C GLY A 6 5.64 6.17 -8.74
N SER A 7 6.67 6.16 -9.60
CA SER A 7 8.03 6.62 -9.32
C SER A 7 8.49 7.70 -10.31
N VAL A 8 9.09 8.79 -9.82
CA VAL A 8 9.90 9.73 -10.63
C VAL A 8 11.24 9.91 -9.94
N ALA A 9 12.32 9.55 -10.62
CA ALA A 9 13.64 9.98 -10.24
C ALA A 9 13.85 11.46 -10.65
N ALA A 10 13.85 12.38 -9.69
CA ALA A 10 14.42 13.70 -9.89
C ALA A 10 15.95 13.60 -9.75
N GLY A 11 16.65 13.25 -10.83
CA GLY A 11 18.11 13.30 -10.88
C GLY A 11 18.70 12.40 -11.96
N THR A 12 19.19 13.00 -13.05
CA THR A 12 19.81 12.37 -14.25
C THR A 12 18.89 11.34 -14.93
N PRO A 13 18.64 11.39 -16.25
CA PRO A 13 17.79 10.37 -16.88
C PRO A 13 18.43 9.00 -16.66
N MET A 14 17.85 8.21 -15.76
CA MET A 14 18.22 6.81 -15.58
C MET A 14 18.04 6.12 -16.93
N GLN A 15 19.06 5.40 -17.36
CA GLN A 15 19.04 4.70 -18.63
C GLN A 15 17.83 3.75 -18.67
N GLY A 16 16.93 3.94 -19.64
CA GLY A 16 15.71 3.15 -19.77
C GLY A 16 14.47 3.70 -19.06
N PHE A 17 14.50 4.92 -18.51
CA PHE A 17 13.29 5.57 -18.00
C PHE A 17 12.33 5.92 -19.15
N ALA A 18 11.09 5.44 -19.07
CA ALA A 18 10.03 5.74 -20.01
C ALA A 18 8.74 6.07 -19.24
N PRO A 19 8.28 7.33 -19.27
CA PRO A 19 7.04 7.71 -18.61
C PRO A 19 5.88 6.79 -18.99
N SER A 20 5.20 6.27 -17.98
CA SER A 20 3.95 5.54 -18.13
C SER A 20 2.86 6.50 -18.61
N HIS A 21 2.08 6.02 -19.58
CA HIS A 21 0.84 6.65 -20.05
C HIS A 21 -0.39 5.84 -19.63
N GLN A 22 -0.23 4.93 -18.66
CA GLN A 22 -1.33 4.15 -18.12
C GLN A 22 -2.33 5.08 -17.43
N ASP A 23 -3.60 4.70 -17.52
CA ASP A 23 -4.63 5.28 -16.67
C ASP A 23 -4.37 4.89 -15.20
N ASN A 24 -4.88 5.70 -14.28
CA ASN A 24 -4.92 5.37 -12.87
C ASN A 24 -5.60 4.01 -12.65
N MET A 25 -5.03 3.16 -11.78
CA MET A 25 -5.61 1.86 -11.42
C MET A 25 -7.09 1.99 -11.02
N ASN A 26 -7.40 3.01 -10.20
CA ASN A 26 -8.75 3.24 -9.73
C ASN A 26 -9.54 4.24 -10.58
N GLY A 27 -9.08 4.62 -11.78
CA GLY A 27 -9.74 5.58 -12.67
C GLY A 27 -9.66 7.03 -12.19
N GLU A 28 -10.64 7.85 -12.59
CA GLU A 28 -10.61 9.29 -12.25
C GLU A 28 -10.73 9.56 -10.74
N TYR A 29 -9.88 10.46 -10.26
CA TYR A 29 -9.90 10.97 -8.89
C TYR A 29 -10.63 12.32 -8.84
N PRO A 30 -11.88 12.36 -8.32
CA PRO A 30 -12.57 13.63 -8.12
C PRO A 30 -11.86 14.42 -7.03
N LEU A 31 -11.51 15.67 -7.33
CA LEU A 31 -10.90 16.58 -6.36
C LEU A 31 -11.91 17.64 -5.96
N SER A 32 -12.01 17.92 -4.67
CA SER A 32 -12.85 19.01 -4.17
C SER A 32 -12.35 20.35 -4.70
N LYS A 33 -13.27 21.22 -5.10
CA LYS A 33 -12.96 22.58 -5.52
C LYS A 33 -13.05 23.49 -4.31
N THR A 34 -11.93 24.06 -3.88
CA THR A 34 -11.93 25.13 -2.88
C THR A 34 -12.24 26.46 -3.58
N PRO A 35 -13.21 27.28 -3.10
CA PRO A 35 -13.46 28.61 -3.64
C PRO A 35 -12.17 29.45 -3.69
N GLY A 36 -11.83 29.99 -4.86
CA GLY A 36 -10.58 30.73 -5.09
C GLY A 36 -9.32 29.87 -5.19
N GLY A 37 -9.42 28.55 -5.05
CA GLY A 37 -8.31 27.62 -5.21
C GLY A 37 -7.84 27.53 -6.66
N LYS A 38 -6.52 27.58 -6.88
CA LYS A 38 -5.92 27.24 -8.18
C LYS A 38 -5.85 25.73 -8.29
N ALA A 39 -6.51 25.14 -9.28
CA ALA A 39 -6.41 23.71 -9.55
C ALA A 39 -5.05 23.39 -10.17
N SER A 40 -4.02 23.18 -9.34
CA SER A 40 -2.73 22.65 -9.77
C SER A 40 -2.54 21.20 -9.33
N HIS A 41 -3.63 20.44 -9.29
CA HIS A 41 -3.60 19.09 -8.79
C HIS A 41 -3.47 18.11 -9.94
N ILE A 42 -2.46 17.25 -9.84
CA ILE A 42 -2.34 16.06 -10.68
C ILE A 42 -3.59 15.21 -10.42
N LYS A 43 -4.33 14.86 -11.47
CA LYS A 43 -5.48 13.94 -11.35
C LYS A 43 -5.16 12.54 -11.85
N ARG A 44 -4.13 12.44 -12.70
CA ARG A 44 -3.62 11.20 -13.25
C ARG A 44 -2.13 11.15 -13.05
N PHE A 45 -1.60 10.01 -12.63
CA PHE A 45 -0.17 9.85 -12.47
C PHE A 45 0.59 10.13 -13.79
N ALA A 46 0.00 9.79 -14.94
CA ALA A 46 0.55 10.14 -16.26
C ALA A 46 0.73 11.66 -16.52
N ASP A 47 0.05 12.52 -15.77
CA ASP A 47 0.19 13.98 -15.87
C ASP A 47 1.26 14.55 -14.92
N TYR A 48 1.98 13.70 -14.19
CA TYR A 48 3.02 14.15 -13.26
C TYR A 48 4.17 14.83 -14.03
N PRO A 49 4.61 16.04 -13.65
CA PRO A 49 5.70 16.73 -14.33
C PRO A 49 7.00 15.92 -14.32
N GLY A 50 7.59 15.71 -15.51
CA GLY A 50 8.77 14.84 -15.67
C GLY A 50 8.43 13.38 -15.96
N GLY A 51 7.14 13.01 -15.89
CA GLY A 51 6.66 11.64 -16.11
C GLY A 51 6.93 10.72 -14.92
N VAL A 52 6.15 9.65 -14.81
CA VAL A 52 6.28 8.61 -13.76
C VAL A 52 6.31 7.22 -14.38
N GLU A 53 6.97 6.27 -13.74
CA GLU A 53 6.81 4.84 -14.01
C GLU A 53 6.06 4.16 -12.88
N SER A 54 5.29 3.12 -13.22
CA SER A 54 4.58 2.31 -12.24
C SER A 54 5.10 0.88 -12.16
N PHE A 55 5.03 0.27 -10.98
CA PHE A 55 5.26 -1.16 -10.80
C PHE A 55 4.25 -1.77 -9.83
N GLU A 56 4.02 -3.08 -9.97
CA GLU A 56 3.03 -3.79 -9.17
C GLU A 56 3.60 -4.70 -8.09
N VAL A 57 2.93 -4.74 -6.94
CA VAL A 57 3.30 -5.61 -5.81
C VAL A 57 2.06 -6.29 -5.26
N TYR A 58 2.11 -7.61 -5.10
CA TYR A 58 1.03 -8.39 -4.48
C TYR A 58 1.37 -8.72 -3.04
N SER A 59 0.44 -8.40 -2.13
CA SER A 59 0.51 -8.92 -0.78
C SER A 59 0.34 -10.44 -0.75
N PRO A 60 0.76 -11.11 0.33
CA PRO A 60 0.27 -12.45 0.64
C PRO A 60 -1.28 -12.45 0.67
N PRO A 61 -1.93 -13.59 0.35
CA PRO A 61 -3.37 -13.68 0.46
C PRO A 61 -3.80 -13.61 1.93
N MET A 62 -4.99 -13.07 2.18
CA MET A 62 -5.69 -13.14 3.46
C MET A 62 -7.08 -13.74 3.24
N THR A 63 -7.58 -14.43 4.25
CA THR A 63 -8.91 -15.04 4.25
C THR A 63 -9.69 -14.53 5.43
N THR A 64 -10.91 -14.04 5.17
CA THR A 64 -11.80 -13.46 6.17
C THR A 64 -13.15 -14.16 6.17
N LEU A 65 -13.81 -14.13 7.33
CA LEU A 65 -15.20 -14.50 7.52
C LEU A 65 -16.11 -13.27 7.35
N TYR A 66 -17.38 -13.49 7.02
CA TYR A 66 -18.37 -12.41 6.98
C TYR A 66 -18.41 -11.65 8.32
N SER A 67 -18.43 -10.32 8.27
CA SER A 67 -18.36 -9.40 9.42
C SER A 67 -17.05 -9.43 10.20
N GLN A 68 -16.00 -10.12 9.73
CA GLN A 68 -14.70 -10.09 10.37
C GLN A 68 -13.95 -8.77 10.05
N VAL A 69 -13.35 -8.19 11.08
CA VAL A 69 -12.31 -7.15 10.95
C VAL A 69 -10.95 -7.84 10.99
N TRP A 70 -10.19 -7.73 9.91
CA TRP A 70 -8.78 -8.12 9.85
C TRP A 70 -7.92 -6.87 9.97
N TRP A 71 -7.30 -6.62 11.12
CA TRP A 71 -6.28 -5.59 11.26
C TRP A 71 -4.98 -6.22 11.73
N SER A 72 -4.21 -6.74 10.79
CA SER A 72 -3.01 -7.51 11.10
C SER A 72 -2.00 -7.43 9.98
N PRO A 73 -0.70 -7.41 10.33
CA PRO A 73 0.35 -7.25 9.35
C PRO A 73 0.52 -8.55 8.54
N LEU A 74 0.71 -8.40 7.24
CA LEU A 74 1.08 -9.51 6.37
C LEU A 74 2.61 -9.58 6.24
N PRO A 75 3.17 -10.78 5.96
CA PRO A 75 4.60 -10.93 5.68
C PRO A 75 5.08 -9.94 4.62
N PRO A 76 6.33 -9.44 4.72
CA PRO A 76 6.92 -8.64 3.67
C PRO A 76 7.01 -9.44 2.37
N VAL A 77 6.91 -8.74 1.25
CA VAL A 77 7.07 -9.28 -0.10
C VAL A 77 8.17 -8.52 -0.81
N ASP A 78 8.93 -9.24 -1.63
CA ASP A 78 9.98 -8.63 -2.44
C ASP A 78 9.33 -7.76 -3.52
N LEU A 79 9.97 -6.62 -3.81
CA LEU A 79 9.62 -5.83 -4.98
C LEU A 79 10.02 -6.58 -6.27
N PRO A 80 9.47 -6.20 -7.43
CA PRO A 80 9.87 -6.80 -8.71
C PRO A 80 11.39 -6.75 -8.89
N ALA A 81 11.98 -7.86 -9.33
CA ALA A 81 13.43 -8.02 -9.39
C ALA A 81 14.12 -6.98 -10.29
N ASP A 82 13.41 -6.45 -11.29
CA ASP A 82 13.91 -5.37 -12.14
C ASP A 82 13.94 -4.02 -11.42
N ILE A 83 12.97 -3.73 -10.54
CA ILE A 83 12.97 -2.54 -9.68
C ILE A 83 14.12 -2.61 -8.68
N VAL A 84 14.27 -3.74 -7.97
CA VAL A 84 15.36 -3.94 -7.00
C VAL A 84 16.72 -3.78 -7.66
N ARG A 85 16.92 -4.43 -8.81
CA ARG A 85 18.19 -4.34 -9.55
C ARG A 85 18.47 -2.92 -10.04
N ARG A 86 17.45 -2.23 -10.55
CA ARG A 86 17.58 -0.89 -11.11
C ARG A 86 17.96 0.14 -10.05
N TYR A 87 17.39 0.04 -8.86
CA TYR A 87 17.65 0.98 -7.77
C TYR A 87 18.72 0.51 -6.78
N ASN A 88 19.37 -0.63 -6.99
CA ASN A 88 20.43 -1.11 -6.11
C ASN A 88 21.60 -0.11 -6.02
N GLY A 89 21.86 0.42 -4.83
CA GLY A 89 22.89 1.44 -4.58
C GLY A 89 22.44 2.87 -4.91
N THR A 90 21.16 3.08 -5.19
CA THR A 90 20.57 4.40 -5.50
C THR A 90 19.23 4.60 -4.78
N ALA A 91 18.84 5.84 -4.57
CA ALA A 91 17.54 6.14 -4.00
C ALA A 91 16.42 6.11 -5.05
N MET A 92 15.26 5.58 -4.65
CA MET A 92 14.02 5.66 -5.40
C MET A 92 13.12 6.72 -4.76
N ALA A 93 12.61 7.63 -5.59
CA ALA A 93 11.60 8.59 -5.19
C ALA A 93 10.21 8.11 -5.62
N LEU A 94 9.32 7.96 -4.64
CA LEU A 94 7.94 7.57 -4.80
C LEU A 94 7.08 8.82 -4.72
N VAL A 95 6.33 9.06 -5.78
CA VAL A 95 5.45 10.23 -5.89
C VAL A 95 3.99 9.89 -5.62
N GLY A 96 3.69 8.62 -5.41
CA GLY A 96 2.38 8.16 -4.97
C GLY A 96 2.17 6.66 -5.12
N TRP A 97 0.98 6.21 -4.75
CA TRP A 97 0.60 4.80 -4.82
C TRP A 97 -0.90 4.63 -5.05
N GLU A 98 -1.29 3.47 -5.55
CA GLU A 98 -2.69 3.06 -5.75
C GLU A 98 -2.88 1.64 -5.21
N VAL A 99 -3.95 1.40 -4.45
CA VAL A 99 -4.26 0.09 -3.86
C VAL A 99 -5.55 -0.46 -4.45
N ASP A 100 -5.56 -1.74 -4.80
CA ASP A 100 -6.79 -2.51 -5.06
C ASP A 100 -6.82 -3.82 -4.27
N GLN A 101 -8.00 -4.15 -3.78
CA GLN A 101 -8.31 -5.46 -3.25
C GLN A 101 -8.75 -6.34 -4.41
N VAL A 102 -8.05 -7.45 -4.61
CA VAL A 102 -8.35 -8.38 -5.69
C VAL A 102 -8.56 -9.77 -5.15
N ARG A 103 -9.45 -10.52 -5.78
CA ARG A 103 -9.66 -11.95 -5.60
C ARG A 103 -9.32 -12.69 -6.89
N ARG A 104 -8.85 -13.92 -6.77
CA ARG A 104 -8.76 -14.84 -7.91
C ARG A 104 -9.98 -15.75 -7.92
N THR A 105 -10.67 -15.85 -9.05
CA THR A 105 -11.79 -16.77 -9.23
C THR A 105 -11.30 -18.21 -9.32
N SER A 106 -12.23 -19.18 -9.29
CA SER A 106 -11.94 -20.60 -9.55
C SER A 106 -11.31 -20.85 -10.92
N GLU A 107 -11.50 -19.94 -11.87
CA GLU A 107 -10.92 -19.97 -13.21
C GLU A 107 -9.53 -19.33 -13.27
N GLY A 108 -9.00 -18.85 -12.14
CA GLY A 108 -7.71 -18.16 -12.07
C GLY A 108 -7.76 -16.70 -12.51
N VAL A 109 -8.93 -16.15 -12.82
CA VAL A 109 -9.09 -14.76 -13.25
C VAL A 109 -9.03 -13.84 -12.03
N GLU A 110 -8.19 -12.81 -12.11
CA GLU A 110 -8.15 -11.77 -11.10
C GLU A 110 -9.31 -10.78 -11.30
N LYS A 111 -10.01 -10.47 -10.21
CA LYS A 111 -11.09 -9.49 -10.18
C LYS A 111 -10.94 -8.59 -8.96
N SER A 112 -11.09 -7.29 -9.17
CA SER A 112 -11.28 -6.34 -8.09
C SER A 112 -12.46 -6.73 -7.21
N VAL A 113 -12.30 -6.59 -5.90
CA VAL A 113 -13.36 -6.80 -4.92
C VAL A 113 -14.14 -5.49 -4.80
N PRO A 114 -15.48 -5.51 -5.01
CA PRO A 114 -16.31 -4.34 -4.80
C PRO A 114 -16.21 -3.85 -3.34
N MET A 115 -16.18 -2.53 -3.14
CA MET A 115 -16.11 -1.94 -1.80
C MET A 115 -17.28 -2.36 -0.90
N SER A 116 -18.44 -2.66 -1.48
CA SER A 116 -19.62 -3.20 -0.79
C SER A 116 -19.46 -4.64 -0.29
N ALA A 117 -18.41 -5.34 -0.71
CA ALA A 117 -18.08 -6.70 -0.29
C ALA A 117 -16.84 -6.76 0.61
N SER A 118 -15.93 -5.80 0.46
CA SER A 118 -14.77 -5.68 1.31
C SER A 118 -14.33 -4.22 1.42
N TYR A 119 -14.14 -3.76 2.65
CA TYR A 119 -13.86 -2.37 2.96
C TYR A 119 -12.49 -2.26 3.65
N ASN A 120 -11.54 -1.56 3.02
CA ASN A 120 -10.29 -1.20 3.69
C ASN A 120 -10.52 0.06 4.55
N HIS A 121 -10.26 0.01 5.84
CA HIS A 121 -10.45 1.15 6.76
C HIS A 121 -9.15 1.90 7.08
N HIS A 122 -8.05 1.17 7.17
CA HIS A 122 -6.72 1.74 7.35
C HIS A 122 -5.74 1.00 6.45
N TRP A 123 -4.79 1.76 5.94
CA TRP A 123 -3.66 1.23 5.20
C TRP A 123 -2.37 1.69 5.85
N ASP A 124 -1.69 0.73 6.48
CA ASP A 124 -0.34 0.92 6.98
C ASP A 124 0.62 0.10 6.13
N SER A 125 1.72 0.69 5.72
CA SER A 125 2.76 -0.06 5.03
C SER A 125 4.13 0.56 5.16
N TRP A 126 5.14 -0.28 4.96
CA TRP A 126 6.54 0.09 4.95
C TRP A 126 7.16 -0.32 3.63
N LEU A 127 7.77 0.64 2.94
CA LEU A 127 8.75 0.35 1.91
C LEU A 127 10.12 0.24 2.58
N ILE A 128 10.80 -0.89 2.37
CA ILE A 128 12.03 -1.25 3.06
C ILE A 128 13.17 -1.37 2.03
N GLY A 129 14.25 -0.64 2.27
CA GLY A 129 15.50 -0.69 1.51
C GLY A 129 16.47 -1.74 2.01
N ALA A 130 17.51 -2.02 1.20
CA ALA A 130 18.45 -3.12 1.42
C ALA A 130 19.29 -3.02 2.71
N GLU A 131 19.43 -1.83 3.29
CA GLU A 131 20.13 -1.62 4.57
C GLU A 131 19.21 -1.74 5.81
N ALA A 132 17.90 -1.85 5.59
CA ALA A 132 16.92 -2.19 6.61
C ALA A 132 16.41 -3.63 6.42
N ARG A 133 15.76 -4.18 7.44
CA ARG A 133 15.16 -5.51 7.42
C ARG A 133 13.85 -5.53 8.20
N VAL A 134 13.03 -6.54 7.94
CA VAL A 134 11.83 -6.79 8.73
C VAL A 134 12.08 -7.99 9.64
N ARG A 135 11.95 -7.78 10.96
CA ARG A 135 11.94 -8.88 11.94
C ARG A 135 10.50 -9.30 12.23
N LYS A 136 10.24 -10.60 12.10
CA LYS A 136 9.00 -11.23 12.56
C LYS A 136 9.06 -11.45 14.07
N VAL A 137 8.02 -11.03 14.79
CA VAL A 137 7.91 -11.14 16.25
C VAL A 137 6.59 -11.79 16.60
N SER A 138 6.62 -12.94 17.28
CA SER A 138 5.42 -13.52 17.86
C SER A 138 5.37 -13.17 19.35
N LEU A 139 4.22 -12.74 19.83
CA LEU A 139 4.03 -12.42 21.25
C LEU A 139 3.50 -13.64 21.99
N SER A 140 4.02 -13.90 23.18
CA SER A 140 3.51 -14.97 24.04
C SER A 140 2.28 -14.56 24.86
N GLY A 141 1.91 -13.28 24.85
CA GLY A 141 0.77 -12.72 25.57
C GLY A 141 1.04 -11.32 26.12
N PRO A 142 0.13 -10.74 26.92
CA PRO A 142 0.25 -9.37 27.45
C PRO A 142 1.52 -9.07 28.24
N ASP A 143 2.09 -10.08 28.90
CA ASP A 143 3.29 -9.94 29.72
C ASP A 143 4.61 -10.10 28.92
N ASP A 144 4.53 -10.28 27.59
CA ASP A 144 5.71 -10.36 26.73
C ASP A 144 6.47 -9.02 26.75
N PRO A 145 7.77 -8.98 27.09
CA PRO A 145 8.56 -7.74 27.13
C PRO A 145 8.55 -6.96 25.80
N ALA A 146 8.39 -7.65 24.67
CA ALA A 146 8.31 -6.99 23.36
C ALA A 146 6.97 -6.26 23.15
N ALA A 147 5.92 -6.61 23.91
CA ALA A 147 4.59 -6.03 23.73
C ALA A 147 4.54 -4.53 24.02
N ALA A 148 5.25 -4.06 25.05
CA ALA A 148 5.28 -2.63 25.40
C ALA A 148 5.97 -1.78 24.32
N ASP A 149 7.09 -2.27 23.77
CA ASP A 149 7.80 -1.62 22.66
C ASP A 149 6.92 -1.58 21.39
N LEU A 150 6.27 -2.70 21.06
CA LEU A 150 5.37 -2.79 19.91
C LEU A 150 4.12 -1.92 20.05
N ALA A 151 3.55 -1.82 21.24
CA ALA A 151 2.43 -0.92 21.53
C ALA A 151 2.82 0.54 21.34
N GLY A 152 4.02 0.93 21.80
CA GLY A 152 4.54 2.30 21.66
C GLY A 152 4.87 2.70 20.21
N ARG A 153 5.13 1.72 19.33
CA ARG A 153 5.44 1.95 17.91
C ARG A 153 4.21 2.07 17.00
N ARG A 154 3.01 1.87 17.52
CA ARG A 154 1.78 1.94 16.71
C ARG A 154 1.33 3.38 16.54
N SER A 155 1.06 3.76 15.29
CA SER A 155 0.61 5.08 14.88
C SER A 155 -0.83 5.36 15.31
N GLY A 156 -1.08 5.64 16.60
CA GLY A 156 -2.20 6.44 17.14
C GLY A 156 -3.67 6.07 16.82
N CYS A 157 -3.95 5.14 15.90
CA CYS A 157 -5.29 4.86 15.38
C CYS A 157 -6.02 3.76 16.15
N GLY A 158 -5.49 3.34 17.31
CA GLY A 158 -6.19 2.40 18.21
C GLY A 158 -6.06 0.92 17.84
N ALA A 159 -5.04 0.53 17.07
CA ALA A 159 -4.79 -0.86 16.74
C ALA A 159 -4.41 -1.66 18.00
N GLU A 160 -5.35 -2.44 18.57
CA GLU A 160 -5.01 -3.46 19.57
C GLU A 160 -3.90 -4.38 19.04
N LEU A 161 -2.96 -4.79 19.89
CA LEU A 161 -1.94 -5.77 19.50
C LEU A 161 -2.66 -7.08 19.17
N PRO A 162 -2.62 -7.58 17.92
CA PRO A 162 -3.18 -8.88 17.60
C PRO A 162 -2.23 -9.93 18.16
N TRP A 163 -2.53 -10.38 19.37
CA TRP A 163 -1.71 -11.30 20.17
C TRP A 163 -1.56 -12.67 19.50
N ASP A 164 -2.52 -13.05 18.66
CA ASP A 164 -2.58 -14.29 17.91
C ASP A 164 -1.85 -14.22 16.55
N GLN A 165 -1.34 -13.04 16.16
CA GLN A 165 -0.67 -12.82 14.89
C GLN A 165 0.78 -12.36 15.07
N PRO A 166 1.69 -12.77 14.17
CA PRO A 166 3.04 -12.24 14.17
C PRO A 166 3.03 -10.76 13.83
N GLN A 167 3.84 -9.97 14.55
CA GLN A 167 4.16 -8.59 14.23
C GLN A 167 5.37 -8.54 13.30
N TYR A 168 5.46 -7.49 12.48
CA TYR A 168 6.58 -7.25 11.58
C TYR A 168 7.18 -5.88 11.89
N VAL A 169 8.42 -5.88 12.38
CA VAL A 169 9.11 -4.67 12.85
C VAL A 169 10.23 -4.34 11.88
N VAL A 170 10.22 -3.12 11.34
CA VAL A 170 11.35 -2.61 10.56
C VAL A 170 12.51 -2.32 11.50
N GLU A 171 13.68 -2.87 11.18
CA GLU A 171 14.93 -2.69 11.91
C GLU A 171 16.05 -2.25 10.96
N GLY A 172 17.01 -1.50 11.48
CA GLY A 172 18.14 -1.01 10.72
C GLY A 172 18.42 0.46 11.03
N PRO A 173 19.45 1.05 10.41
CA PRO A 173 19.70 2.47 10.51
C PRO A 173 18.58 3.25 9.80
N GLU A 174 18.20 4.41 10.33
CA GLU A 174 17.22 5.30 9.68
C GLU A 174 17.75 5.83 8.33
N TRP A 175 19.05 6.08 8.26
CA TRP A 175 19.75 6.64 7.09
C TRP A 175 20.83 5.70 6.59
N SER A 176 20.93 5.55 5.27
CA SER A 176 22.02 4.80 4.65
C SER A 176 23.33 5.57 4.65
N VAL A 177 24.42 4.88 4.29
CA VAL A 177 25.74 5.52 4.07
C VAL A 177 25.72 6.57 2.96
N ARG A 178 24.71 6.57 2.08
CA ARG A 178 24.48 7.56 1.03
C ARG A 178 23.69 8.79 1.51
N GLY A 179 23.22 8.79 2.76
CA GLY A 179 22.43 9.88 3.33
C GLY A 179 20.97 9.87 2.89
N HIS A 180 20.42 8.71 2.52
CA HIS A 180 19.02 8.54 2.13
C HIS A 180 18.28 7.67 3.16
N PRO A 181 16.97 7.83 3.37
CA PRO A 181 16.21 6.97 4.29
C PRO A 181 16.27 5.51 3.84
N THR A 182 16.46 4.57 4.77
CA THR A 182 16.48 3.14 4.43
C THR A 182 15.09 2.51 4.42
N HIS A 183 14.08 3.23 4.89
CA HIS A 183 12.68 2.80 4.88
C HIS A 183 11.77 4.02 4.96
N ALA A 184 10.54 3.88 4.46
CA ALA A 184 9.53 4.92 4.54
C ALA A 184 8.15 4.31 4.79
N ALA A 185 7.35 4.99 5.61
CA ALA A 185 5.95 4.65 5.80
C ALA A 185 5.14 5.13 4.59
N LEU A 186 4.37 4.21 4.00
CA LEU A 186 3.36 4.47 2.99
C LEU A 186 1.98 4.30 3.67
N THR A 187 1.74 5.09 4.71
CA THR A 187 0.54 5.00 5.55
C THR A 187 -0.47 6.06 5.15
N SER A 188 -1.74 5.70 5.19
CA SER A 188 -2.86 6.61 5.08
C SER A 188 -4.02 6.11 5.95
N GLY A 189 -4.54 7.00 6.79
CA GLY A 189 -5.67 6.72 7.70
C GLY A 189 -7.03 6.86 7.03
N ASN A 190 -7.07 6.98 5.71
CA ASN A 190 -8.28 7.20 4.95
C ASN A 190 -8.99 5.85 4.80
N GLY A 191 -10.28 5.78 5.17
CA GLY A 191 -11.11 4.57 5.09
C GLY A 191 -11.30 4.06 3.67
N GLY A 192 -12.44 3.40 3.36
CA GLY A 192 -12.73 2.83 2.02
C GLY A 192 -12.66 3.82 0.85
N GLU A 193 -12.42 5.09 1.16
CA GLU A 193 -11.82 6.12 0.33
C GLU A 193 -10.49 5.73 -0.35
N PHE A 194 -9.80 4.63 0.01
CA PHE A 194 -8.60 4.23 -0.73
C PHE A 194 -8.87 4.03 -2.24
N ARG A 195 -10.06 3.52 -2.57
CA ARG A 195 -10.53 3.43 -3.95
C ARG A 195 -11.13 4.77 -4.36
N LYS A 196 -10.68 5.30 -5.51
CA LYS A 196 -11.09 6.63 -6.03
C LYS A 196 -10.60 7.83 -5.22
N THR A 197 -9.55 7.67 -4.40
CA THR A 197 -8.79 8.80 -3.85
C THR A 197 -7.34 8.78 -4.31
N LEU A 198 -6.85 9.94 -4.74
CA LEU A 198 -5.47 10.11 -5.16
C LEU A 198 -4.54 10.09 -3.93
N HIS A 199 -3.61 9.13 -3.89
CA HIS A 199 -2.50 9.10 -2.93
C HIS A 199 -1.19 9.51 -3.63
N GLY A 200 -1.22 10.70 -4.23
CA GLY A 200 -0.10 11.30 -4.94
C GLY A 200 0.41 12.54 -4.22
N PHE A 201 1.71 12.74 -4.24
CA PHE A 201 2.35 13.95 -3.74
C PHE A 201 2.31 15.07 -4.77
N ALA A 202 2.26 16.32 -4.31
CA ALA A 202 2.42 17.47 -5.20
C ALA A 202 3.81 17.46 -5.87
N PRO A 203 3.95 18.03 -7.08
CA PRO A 203 5.26 18.13 -7.73
C PRO A 203 6.31 18.78 -6.82
N GLY A 204 7.48 18.15 -6.73
CA GLY A 204 8.56 18.57 -5.83
C GLY A 204 8.58 17.87 -4.47
N TYR A 205 7.58 17.03 -4.17
CA TYR A 205 7.52 16.20 -2.98
C TYR A 205 7.50 14.72 -3.36
N ALA A 206 8.24 13.91 -2.61
CA ALA A 206 8.30 12.47 -2.76
C ALA A 206 8.69 11.81 -1.43
N LEU A 207 8.32 10.55 -1.27
CA LEU A 207 8.97 9.69 -0.30
C LEU A 207 10.22 9.09 -0.95
N VAL A 208 11.32 9.04 -0.22
CA VAL A 208 12.60 8.55 -0.73
C VAL A 208 13.02 7.34 0.07
N VAL A 209 13.33 6.24 -0.60
CA VAL A 209 13.92 5.05 0.02
C VAL A 209 15.15 4.63 -0.77
N ASP A 210 16.23 4.39 -0.05
CA ASP A 210 17.49 3.93 -0.62
C ASP A 210 17.46 2.43 -0.90
N SER A 211 17.85 2.04 -2.13
CA SER A 211 17.93 0.65 -2.56
C SER A 211 16.70 -0.18 -2.15
N PRO A 212 15.48 0.25 -2.53
CA PRO A 212 14.23 -0.39 -2.12
C PRO A 212 14.20 -1.87 -2.53
N ALA A 213 13.79 -2.74 -1.60
CA ALA A 213 13.87 -4.18 -1.75
C ALA A 213 12.55 -4.90 -1.42
N GLN A 214 11.83 -4.46 -0.39
CA GLN A 214 10.62 -5.12 0.09
C GLN A 214 9.50 -4.14 0.42
N LEU A 215 8.26 -4.63 0.36
CA LEU A 215 7.08 -3.95 0.87
C LEU A 215 6.43 -4.81 1.95
N GLN A 216 6.08 -4.21 3.09
CA GLN A 216 5.28 -4.84 4.14
C GLN A 216 3.99 -4.05 4.32
N ILE A 217 2.85 -4.74 4.42
CA ILE A 217 1.55 -4.08 4.58
C ILE A 217 0.80 -4.60 5.80
N THR A 218 0.05 -3.71 6.44
CA THR A 218 -0.82 -3.95 7.59
C THR A 218 -2.19 -3.37 7.27
N PRO A 219 -3.00 -4.06 6.45
CA PRO A 219 -4.32 -3.59 6.12
C PRO A 219 -5.26 -3.74 7.33
N MET A 220 -6.18 -2.80 7.49
CA MET A 220 -7.42 -3.01 8.23
C MET A 220 -8.54 -3.25 7.23
N ASN A 221 -9.04 -4.48 7.19
CA ASN A 221 -9.97 -4.96 6.18
C ASN A 221 -11.23 -5.49 6.85
N ILE A 222 -12.39 -4.98 6.45
CA ILE A 222 -13.69 -5.42 6.96
C ILE A 222 -14.39 -6.20 5.84
N ASP A 223 -14.75 -7.44 6.15
CA ASP A 223 -15.48 -8.29 5.23
C ASP A 223 -16.98 -8.08 5.37
N THR A 224 -17.61 -7.55 4.33
CA THR A 224 -19.06 -7.30 4.31
C THR A 224 -19.80 -8.26 3.38
N TRP A 225 -19.09 -9.24 2.82
CA TRP A 225 -19.67 -10.17 1.86
C TRP A 225 -20.28 -11.38 2.57
N ASN A 226 -21.59 -11.41 2.67
CA ASN A 226 -22.28 -12.63 3.05
C ASN A 226 -22.25 -13.62 1.88
N ARG A 227 -21.36 -14.62 1.94
CA ARG A 227 -21.21 -15.61 0.85
C ARG A 227 -22.47 -16.41 0.57
N GLU A 228 -23.33 -16.59 1.56
CA GLU A 228 -24.60 -17.34 1.45
C GLU A 228 -25.73 -16.48 0.89
N ALA A 229 -25.63 -15.16 1.07
CA ALA A 229 -26.71 -14.23 0.77
C ALA A 229 -26.37 -13.19 -0.29
N MET A 230 -25.16 -13.15 -0.89
CA MET A 230 -24.79 -12.11 -1.87
C MET A 230 -24.03 -12.67 -3.07
N ASP A 231 -24.43 -12.24 -4.28
CA ASP A 231 -23.77 -12.62 -5.53
C ASP A 231 -22.72 -11.60 -5.97
N LEU A 232 -21.45 -11.92 -5.70
CA LEU A 232 -20.29 -11.12 -6.11
C LEU A 232 -19.97 -11.18 -7.61
N SER A 233 -20.61 -12.06 -8.37
CA SER A 233 -20.46 -12.12 -9.83
C SER A 233 -21.46 -11.24 -10.58
N GLY A 234 -22.51 -10.79 -9.87
CA GLY A 234 -23.55 -9.92 -10.37
C GLY A 234 -23.22 -8.42 -10.35
N PRO A 235 -24.24 -7.55 -10.51
CA PRO A 235 -24.06 -6.10 -10.52
C PRO A 235 -23.55 -5.54 -9.18
N VAL A 236 -22.95 -4.35 -9.20
CA VAL A 236 -22.45 -3.65 -8.00
C VAL A 236 -23.44 -2.54 -7.60
N PRO A 237 -23.86 -2.44 -6.32
CA PRO A 237 -23.49 -3.31 -5.20
C PRO A 237 -24.05 -4.74 -5.37
N PRO A 238 -23.33 -5.79 -4.94
CA PRO A 238 -23.76 -7.17 -5.02
C PRO A 238 -25.17 -7.32 -4.44
N PRO A 239 -26.15 -7.80 -5.23
CA PRO A 239 -27.49 -8.01 -4.73
C PRO A 239 -27.50 -9.18 -3.75
N PHE A 240 -28.52 -9.19 -2.88
CA PHE A 240 -28.78 -10.39 -2.10
C PHE A 240 -29.24 -11.53 -3.03
N VAL A 241 -28.80 -12.76 -2.80
CA VAL A 241 -29.37 -13.94 -3.44
C VAL A 241 -30.72 -14.26 -2.78
N ALA A 242 -31.71 -14.59 -3.61
CA ALA A 242 -33.06 -14.93 -3.18
C ALA A 242 -33.14 -16.35 -2.60
#